data_AF-A0A8J2AQL0-F1
#
_entry.id   AF-A0A8J2AQL0-F1
#
_cell.length_a   1.000
_cell.length_b   1.000
_cell.length_c   1.000
_cell.angle_alpha   90.00
_cell.angle_beta   90.00
_cell.angle_gamma   90.00
#
_symmetry.space_group_name_H-M   'P 1'
#
loop_
_entity.id
_entity.type
_entity.pdbx_description
1 polymer ?
#
loop_
_entity_poly.entity_id
_entity_poly.type
_entity_poly.pdbx_seq_one_letter_code
_entity_poly.pdbx_strand_id
1 'polypeptide(L)'
;MASVDWPGLLTWSTKYHDGTAPTEFKRMSKEDKEFLEKAMEDAFSKIEDFNKVLDDGLRKLEAAEDAETAIVACEIIDRCVDDPDCARNLEVFNGIAPLLKNALSTNADVSERCCSILSMMLANNEQMQKAAIGKHKALEVLFPRGSADERLLQTRKKIKLLADIVRGLPEAEEAFITEHVGIGWLCRALLEPPRAAEQSDSASSSTSEYAAVRERVVTFLRHLLAASGDRVRKEEVSLAGTLAYVYSNESHATFLETASLQYTENLAQLTLVAAKESPVVAVEVEAGVKRRMEFLLRKATDPETAEYYAVEIEELKAILALAKAAHEERSAFHALSTTTCEQTKGTSKPRSII
;
A
#
# COMPACT_ATOMS: atom_id res chain seq x y z
N MET A 1 -9.38 -8.81 34.15
CA MET A 1 -9.18 -10.10 33.44
C MET A 1 -8.38 -11.01 34.35
N ALA A 2 -8.91 -12.18 34.72
CA ALA A 2 -8.11 -13.17 35.45
C ALA A 2 -7.20 -13.85 34.42
N SER A 3 -5.96 -13.38 34.30
CA SER A 3 -4.93 -14.08 33.53
C SER A 3 -4.71 -15.44 34.17
N VAL A 4 -4.74 -16.50 33.38
CA VAL A 4 -4.35 -17.85 33.85
C VAL A 4 -2.93 -17.75 34.42
N ASP A 5 -2.77 -18.14 35.69
CA ASP A 5 -1.48 -18.13 36.38
C ASP A 5 -0.62 -19.29 35.89
N TRP A 6 0.00 -19.10 34.72
CA TRP A 6 0.90 -20.07 34.10
C TRP A 6 2.07 -20.46 35.02
N PRO A 7 2.72 -19.54 35.75
CA PRO A 7 3.74 -19.89 36.75
C PRO A 7 3.20 -20.78 37.88
N GLY A 8 2.01 -20.49 38.39
CA GLY A 8 1.34 -21.31 39.41
C GLY A 8 1.01 -22.71 38.90
N LEU A 9 0.49 -22.82 37.68
CA LEU A 9 0.17 -24.09 37.03
C LEU A 9 1.42 -24.94 36.78
N LEU A 10 2.52 -24.30 36.34
CA LEU A 10 3.80 -24.97 36.16
C LEU A 10 4.34 -25.49 37.50
N THR A 11 4.33 -24.66 38.54
CA THR A 11 4.78 -25.03 39.90
C THR A 11 3.97 -26.21 40.45
N TRP A 12 2.65 -26.20 40.22
CA TRP A 12 1.77 -27.31 40.58
C TRP A 12 2.11 -28.59 39.80
N SER A 13 2.23 -28.51 38.47
CA SER A 13 2.54 -29.68 37.63
C SER A 13 3.88 -30.33 37.99
N THR A 14 4.90 -29.52 38.28
CA THR A 14 6.24 -30.02 38.65
C THR A 14 6.26 -30.64 40.05
N LYS A 15 5.38 -30.19 40.95
CA LYS A 15 5.27 -30.72 42.32
C LYS A 15 4.59 -32.09 42.39
N TYR A 16 3.70 -32.40 41.44
CA TYR A 16 2.93 -33.65 41.42
C TYR A 16 3.37 -34.64 40.33
N HIS A 17 4.13 -34.18 39.32
CA HIS A 17 4.70 -35.01 38.26
C HIS A 17 6.20 -34.70 38.09
N ASP A 18 7.07 -35.31 38.90
CA ASP A 18 8.53 -35.20 38.74
C ASP A 18 9.12 -36.20 37.71
N GLY A 19 8.29 -37.09 37.16
CA GLY A 19 8.66 -38.08 36.14
C GLY A 19 9.47 -39.28 36.65
N THR A 20 9.82 -39.34 37.94
CA THR A 20 10.68 -40.39 38.53
C THR A 20 9.92 -41.44 39.36
N ALA A 21 8.63 -41.21 39.66
CA ALA A 21 7.79 -42.18 40.34
C ALA A 21 7.06 -43.12 39.34
N PRO A 22 6.91 -44.43 39.64
CA PRO A 22 6.12 -45.35 38.83
C PRO A 22 4.67 -44.86 38.76
N THR A 23 4.20 -44.56 37.56
CA THR A 23 2.86 -44.04 37.31
C THR A 23 1.84 -45.17 37.41
N GLU A 24 1.17 -45.29 38.56
CA GLU A 24 -0.06 -46.06 38.65
C GLU A 24 -1.18 -45.31 37.91
N PHE A 25 -1.31 -45.57 36.61
CA PHE A 25 -2.41 -45.03 35.79
C PHE A 25 -3.74 -45.64 36.24
N LYS A 26 -4.30 -45.08 37.31
CA LYS A 26 -5.63 -45.41 37.80
C LYS A 26 -6.65 -44.69 36.91
N ARG A 27 -7.63 -45.45 36.40
CA ARG A 27 -8.75 -44.86 35.65
C ARG A 27 -9.45 -43.86 36.57
N MET A 28 -9.55 -42.61 36.11
CA MET A 28 -10.16 -41.51 36.86
C MET A 28 -11.53 -41.90 37.40
N SER A 29 -11.81 -41.56 38.66
CA SER A 29 -13.13 -41.80 39.25
C SER A 29 -14.19 -40.98 38.49
N LYS A 30 -15.45 -41.43 38.49
CA LYS A 30 -16.53 -40.69 37.81
C LYS A 30 -16.70 -39.29 38.41
N GLU A 31 -16.52 -39.14 39.71
CA GLU A 31 -16.65 -37.87 40.44
C GLU A 31 -15.54 -36.89 40.05
N ASP A 32 -14.29 -37.35 39.95
CA ASP A 32 -13.17 -36.49 39.52
C ASP A 32 -13.32 -36.06 38.05
N LYS A 33 -13.90 -36.94 37.22
CA LYS A 33 -14.20 -36.62 35.82
C LYS A 33 -15.28 -35.55 35.71
N GLU A 34 -16.38 -35.68 36.45
CA GLU A 34 -17.45 -34.68 36.49
C GLU A 34 -16.97 -33.35 37.10
N PHE A 35 -16.07 -33.40 38.09
CA PHE A 35 -15.43 -32.22 38.66
C PHE A 35 -14.56 -31.49 37.62
N LEU A 36 -13.72 -32.22 36.88
CA LEU A 36 -12.87 -31.65 35.83
C LEU A 36 -13.71 -31.10 34.67
N GLU A 37 -14.74 -31.82 34.23
CA GLU A 37 -15.67 -31.34 33.20
C GLU A 37 -16.33 -30.02 33.63
N LYS A 38 -16.83 -29.92 34.87
CA LYS A 38 -17.39 -28.67 35.40
C LYS A 38 -16.35 -27.56 35.57
N ALA A 39 -15.15 -27.87 36.05
CA ALA A 39 -14.10 -26.87 36.23
C ALA A 39 -13.61 -26.33 34.88
N MET A 40 -13.54 -27.18 33.86
CA MET A 40 -13.30 -26.75 32.47
C MET A 40 -14.46 -25.90 31.96
N GLU A 41 -15.71 -26.34 32.15
CA GLU A 41 -16.89 -25.59 31.70
C GLU A 41 -16.98 -24.20 32.38
N ASP A 42 -16.69 -24.08 33.68
CA ASP A 42 -16.62 -22.81 34.41
C ASP A 42 -15.44 -21.92 33.99
N ALA A 43 -14.31 -22.52 33.60
CA ALA A 43 -13.14 -21.79 33.11
C ALA A 43 -13.33 -21.28 31.69
N PHE A 44 -13.94 -22.08 30.81
CA PHE A 44 -14.14 -21.77 29.39
C PHE A 44 -15.45 -21.03 29.10
N SER A 45 -16.49 -21.17 29.93
CA SER A 45 -17.76 -20.42 29.76
C SER A 45 -17.63 -18.91 29.91
N LYS A 46 -16.54 -18.45 30.55
CA LYS A 46 -16.21 -17.03 30.71
C LYS A 46 -15.31 -16.50 29.59
N ILE A 47 -14.83 -17.36 28.70
CA ILE A 47 -14.03 -16.98 27.54
C ILE A 47 -15.01 -16.67 26.41
N GLU A 48 -15.09 -15.39 26.06
CA GLU A 48 -15.90 -14.90 24.95
C GLU A 48 -15.42 -15.57 23.65
N ASP A 49 -16.33 -16.21 22.91
CA ASP A 49 -16.01 -16.81 21.62
C ASP A 49 -15.89 -15.70 20.57
N PHE A 50 -14.66 -15.26 20.30
CA PHE A 50 -14.36 -14.18 19.38
C PHE A 50 -14.95 -14.39 17.98
N ASN A 51 -15.11 -15.63 17.51
CA ASN A 51 -15.71 -15.90 16.20
C ASN A 51 -17.21 -15.60 16.19
N LYS A 52 -17.93 -15.91 17.28
CA LYS A 52 -19.36 -15.53 17.41
C LYS A 52 -19.52 -14.02 17.49
N VAL A 53 -18.66 -13.37 18.25
CA VAL A 53 -18.66 -11.91 18.37
C VAL A 53 -18.34 -11.24 17.04
N LEU A 54 -17.42 -11.81 16.27
CA LEU A 54 -17.09 -11.35 14.92
C LEU A 54 -18.31 -11.46 13.98
N ASP A 55 -18.96 -12.62 13.93
CA ASP A 55 -20.17 -12.85 13.13
C ASP A 55 -21.30 -11.87 13.52
N ASP A 56 -21.52 -11.66 14.82
CA ASP A 56 -22.49 -10.66 15.31
C ASP A 56 -22.09 -9.22 14.93
N GLY A 57 -20.81 -8.88 15.02
CA GLY A 57 -20.27 -7.59 14.59
C GLY A 57 -20.49 -7.34 13.09
N LEU A 58 -20.23 -8.34 12.26
CA LEU A 58 -20.43 -8.27 10.80
C LEU A 58 -21.91 -8.10 10.45
N ARG A 59 -22.81 -8.87 11.08
CA ARG A 59 -24.27 -8.71 10.89
C ARG A 59 -24.77 -7.34 11.31
N LYS A 60 -24.25 -6.81 12.42
CA LYS A 60 -24.57 -5.44 12.86
C LYS A 60 -24.08 -4.40 11.86
N LEU A 61 -22.88 -4.58 11.30
CA LEU A 61 -22.36 -3.68 10.27
C LEU A 61 -23.19 -3.74 8.98
N GLU A 62 -23.69 -4.91 8.60
CA GLU A 62 -24.56 -5.08 7.43
C GLU A 62 -25.94 -4.44 7.62
N ALA A 63 -26.49 -4.57 8.82
CA ALA A 63 -27.82 -4.05 9.18
C ALA A 63 -27.80 -2.60 9.66
N ALA A 64 -26.64 -1.96 9.79
CA ALA A 64 -26.52 -0.60 10.28
C ALA A 64 -27.21 0.39 9.32
N GLU A 65 -28.22 1.10 9.82
CA GLU A 65 -28.90 2.18 9.10
C GLU A 65 -28.29 3.55 9.38
N ASP A 66 -27.54 3.67 10.48
CA ASP A 66 -26.90 4.89 10.95
C ASP A 66 -25.39 4.68 11.21
N ALA A 67 -24.65 5.80 11.26
CA ALA A 67 -23.20 5.78 11.42
C ALA A 67 -22.75 5.33 12.81
N GLU A 68 -23.51 5.60 13.87
CA GLU A 68 -23.14 5.25 15.24
C GLU A 68 -23.15 3.73 15.41
N THR A 69 -24.21 3.07 14.93
CA THR A 69 -24.32 1.61 14.89
C THR A 69 -23.18 0.98 14.07
N ALA A 70 -22.85 1.55 12.91
CA ALA A 70 -21.76 1.06 12.08
C ALA A 70 -20.38 1.23 12.76
N ILE A 71 -20.14 2.33 13.48
CA ILE A 71 -18.90 2.55 14.24
C ILE A 71 -18.76 1.53 15.37
N VAL A 72 -19.82 1.30 16.15
CA VAL A 72 -19.82 0.30 17.22
C VAL A 72 -19.57 -1.10 16.66
N ALA A 73 -20.20 -1.44 15.54
CA ALA A 73 -19.95 -2.71 14.85
C ALA A 73 -18.48 -2.83 14.41
N CYS A 74 -17.90 -1.77 13.85
CA CYS A 74 -16.48 -1.73 13.49
C CYS A 74 -15.56 -1.91 14.70
N GLU A 75 -15.85 -1.31 15.86
CA GLU A 75 -15.05 -1.48 17.09
C GLU A 75 -15.09 -2.92 17.60
N ILE A 76 -16.26 -3.58 17.51
CA ILE A 76 -16.39 -5.00 17.84
C ILE A 76 -15.53 -5.85 16.91
N ILE A 77 -15.61 -5.60 15.59
CA ILE A 77 -14.85 -6.34 14.58
C ILE A 77 -13.34 -6.13 14.78
N ASP A 78 -12.90 -4.88 14.97
CA ASP A 78 -11.48 -4.51 15.16
C ASP A 78 -10.87 -5.27 16.35
N ARG A 79 -11.56 -5.27 17.49
CA ARG A 79 -11.16 -6.05 18.68
C ARG A 79 -11.09 -7.55 18.41
N CYS A 80 -11.99 -8.08 17.58
CA CYS A 80 -12.00 -9.49 17.24
C CYS A 80 -10.84 -9.86 16.32
N VAL A 81 -10.50 -9.01 15.35
CA VAL A 81 -9.44 -9.30 14.38
C VAL A 81 -8.03 -9.04 14.91
N ASP A 82 -7.89 -8.44 16.11
CA ASP A 82 -6.63 -8.44 16.87
C ASP A 82 -6.19 -9.87 17.25
N ASP A 83 -7.13 -10.81 17.38
CA ASP A 83 -6.83 -12.22 17.54
C ASP A 83 -6.47 -12.87 16.18
N PRO A 84 -5.27 -13.46 16.02
CA PRO A 84 -4.82 -14.02 14.75
C PRO A 84 -5.70 -15.16 14.21
N ASP A 85 -6.37 -15.92 15.08
CA ASP A 85 -7.20 -17.04 14.65
C ASP A 85 -8.56 -16.52 14.14
N CYS A 86 -9.12 -15.53 14.83
CA CYS A 86 -10.33 -14.82 14.40
C CYS A 86 -10.11 -14.06 13.08
N ALA A 87 -8.96 -13.40 12.93
CA ALA A 87 -8.55 -12.72 11.69
C ALA A 87 -8.57 -13.65 10.47
N ARG A 88 -8.09 -14.90 10.62
CA ARG A 88 -8.12 -15.90 9.53
C ARG A 88 -9.54 -16.36 9.17
N ASN A 89 -10.47 -16.27 10.11
CA ASN A 89 -11.86 -16.67 9.90
C ASN A 89 -12.75 -15.57 9.32
N LEU A 90 -12.25 -14.34 9.17
CA LEU A 90 -13.04 -13.22 8.63
C LEU A 90 -13.71 -13.57 7.31
N GLU A 91 -12.99 -14.21 6.38
CA GLU A 91 -13.55 -14.60 5.09
C GLU A 91 -14.52 -15.79 5.18
N VAL A 92 -14.36 -16.67 6.18
CA VAL A 92 -15.32 -17.76 6.45
C VAL A 92 -16.70 -17.18 6.77
N PHE A 93 -16.73 -16.06 7.50
CA PHE A 93 -17.95 -15.30 7.79
C PHE A 93 -18.33 -14.29 6.69
N ASN A 94 -17.68 -14.37 5.52
CA ASN A 94 -17.91 -13.45 4.40
C ASN A 94 -17.66 -11.97 4.76
N GLY A 95 -16.80 -11.70 5.74
CA GLY A 95 -16.63 -10.37 6.35
C GLY A 95 -15.96 -9.32 5.46
N ILE A 96 -15.28 -9.73 4.38
CA ILE A 96 -14.67 -8.78 3.43
C ILE A 96 -15.75 -7.95 2.73
N ALA A 97 -16.86 -8.55 2.30
CA ALA A 97 -17.93 -7.87 1.57
C ALA A 97 -18.56 -6.68 2.34
N PRO A 98 -19.04 -6.83 3.59
CA PRO A 98 -19.65 -5.73 4.33
C PRO A 98 -18.65 -4.64 4.69
N LEU A 99 -17.41 -4.99 5.01
CA LEU A 99 -16.35 -4.01 5.26
C LEU A 99 -16.02 -3.23 3.98
N LEU A 100 -15.95 -3.89 2.82
CA LEU A 100 -15.63 -3.25 1.55
C LEU A 100 -16.74 -2.29 1.10
N LYS A 101 -18.00 -2.68 1.29
CA LYS A 101 -19.17 -1.80 1.05
C LYS A 101 -19.09 -0.54 1.92
N ASN A 102 -18.81 -0.70 3.20
CA ASN A 102 -18.75 0.41 4.16
C ASN A 102 -17.45 1.23 4.06
N ALA A 103 -16.38 0.69 3.45
CA ALA A 103 -15.18 1.45 3.10
C ALA A 103 -15.46 2.60 2.11
N LEU A 104 -16.57 2.52 1.37
CA LEU A 104 -17.05 3.58 0.46
C LEU A 104 -18.18 4.43 1.06
N SER A 105 -18.44 4.30 2.36
CA SER A 105 -19.45 5.11 3.06
C SER A 105 -19.16 6.61 2.90
N THR A 106 -20.23 7.41 2.85
CA THR A 106 -20.15 8.87 2.88
C THR A 106 -19.73 9.40 4.25
N ASN A 107 -19.87 8.58 5.31
CA ASN A 107 -19.36 8.90 6.63
C ASN A 107 -17.87 8.55 6.71
N ALA A 108 -17.03 9.57 6.96
CA ALA A 108 -15.58 9.44 6.98
C ALA A 108 -15.10 8.44 8.06
N ASP A 109 -15.66 8.50 9.27
CA ASP A 109 -15.23 7.65 10.38
C ASP A 109 -15.53 6.16 10.11
N VAL A 110 -16.72 5.86 9.57
CA VAL A 110 -17.10 4.50 9.16
C VAL A 110 -16.17 4.00 8.04
N SER A 111 -15.96 4.84 7.02
CA SER A 111 -15.10 4.53 5.88
C SER A 111 -13.66 4.24 6.33
N GLU A 112 -13.10 5.08 7.19
CA GLU A 112 -11.73 4.94 7.68
C GLU A 112 -11.53 3.72 8.55
N ARG A 113 -12.47 3.42 9.45
CA ARG A 113 -12.42 2.22 10.30
C ARG A 113 -12.49 0.95 9.45
N CYS A 114 -13.43 0.89 8.50
CA CYS A 114 -13.53 -0.25 7.58
C CYS A 114 -12.25 -0.42 6.74
N CYS A 115 -11.69 0.69 6.22
CA CYS A 115 -10.42 0.66 5.50
C CYS A 115 -9.28 0.14 6.38
N SER A 116 -9.24 0.56 7.65
CA SER A 116 -8.19 0.17 8.60
C SER A 116 -8.24 -1.33 8.91
N ILE A 117 -9.44 -1.84 9.24
CA ILE A 117 -9.68 -3.27 9.50
C ILE A 117 -9.29 -4.09 8.27
N LEU A 118 -9.82 -3.76 7.08
CA LEU A 118 -9.48 -4.47 5.84
C LEU A 118 -7.99 -4.43 5.54
N SER A 119 -7.36 -3.26 5.66
CA SER A 119 -5.93 -3.10 5.41
C SER A 119 -5.11 -4.02 6.33
N MET A 120 -5.48 -4.12 7.60
CA MET A 120 -4.81 -4.99 8.57
C MET A 120 -4.95 -6.47 8.19
N MET A 121 -6.12 -6.88 7.71
CA MET A 121 -6.42 -8.27 7.35
C MET A 121 -5.78 -8.70 6.02
N LEU A 122 -5.63 -7.76 5.08
CA LEU A 122 -5.09 -8.01 3.75
C LEU A 122 -3.57 -7.86 3.70
N ALA A 123 -2.98 -7.04 4.58
CA ALA A 123 -1.55 -6.78 4.59
C ALA A 123 -0.75 -8.08 4.76
N ASN A 124 0.01 -8.44 3.72
CA ASN A 124 0.86 -9.64 3.67
C ASN A 124 0.06 -10.95 3.86
N ASN A 125 -1.21 -10.99 3.46
CA ASN A 125 -2.07 -12.16 3.55
C ASN A 125 -2.64 -12.53 2.18
N GLU A 126 -1.90 -13.38 1.44
CA GLU A 126 -2.24 -13.78 0.07
C GLU A 126 -3.63 -14.44 -0.03
N GLN A 127 -4.03 -15.23 0.97
CA GLN A 127 -5.35 -15.88 0.96
C GLN A 127 -6.49 -14.86 1.02
N MET A 128 -6.36 -13.86 1.88
CA MET A 128 -7.36 -12.79 1.99
C MET A 128 -7.33 -11.87 0.76
N GLN A 129 -6.15 -11.55 0.23
CA GLN A 129 -6.00 -10.78 -1.01
C GLN A 129 -6.68 -11.49 -2.19
N LYS A 130 -6.45 -12.80 -2.36
CA LYS A 130 -7.11 -13.62 -3.38
C LYS A 130 -8.62 -13.65 -3.23
N ALA A 131 -9.13 -13.76 -1.99
CA ALA A 131 -10.57 -13.69 -1.74
C ALA A 131 -11.14 -12.30 -2.12
N ALA A 132 -10.46 -11.23 -1.71
CA ALA A 132 -10.86 -9.86 -2.01
C ALA A 132 -10.93 -9.59 -3.52
N ILE A 133 -9.92 -10.02 -4.29
CA ILE A 133 -9.86 -9.84 -5.74
C ILE A 133 -10.84 -10.77 -6.47
N GLY A 134 -10.79 -12.07 -6.17
CA GLY A 134 -11.50 -13.09 -6.93
C GLY A 134 -13.00 -13.10 -6.64
N LYS A 135 -13.37 -13.24 -5.36
CA LYS A 135 -14.75 -13.43 -4.91
C LYS A 135 -15.48 -12.09 -4.73
N HIS A 136 -14.82 -11.10 -4.14
CA HIS A 136 -15.44 -9.83 -3.77
C HIS A 136 -15.20 -8.70 -4.77
N LYS A 137 -14.42 -8.93 -5.82
CA LYS A 137 -14.13 -7.95 -6.88
C LYS A 137 -13.66 -6.61 -6.31
N ALA A 138 -12.78 -6.64 -5.32
CA ALA A 138 -12.43 -5.46 -4.53
C ALA A 138 -11.93 -4.27 -5.36
N LEU A 139 -11.17 -4.52 -6.43
CA LEU A 139 -10.73 -3.46 -7.34
C LEU A 139 -11.89 -2.83 -8.12
N GLU A 140 -12.88 -3.61 -8.56
CA GLU A 140 -14.06 -3.08 -9.25
C GLU A 140 -14.96 -2.26 -8.32
N VAL A 141 -15.05 -2.68 -7.05
CA VAL A 141 -15.81 -1.97 -6.03
C VAL A 141 -15.14 -0.65 -5.67
N LEU A 142 -13.82 -0.65 -5.46
CA LEU A 142 -13.07 0.56 -5.11
C LEU A 142 -12.90 1.49 -6.32
N PHE A 143 -12.73 0.94 -7.52
CA PHE A 143 -12.64 1.66 -8.80
C PHE A 143 -13.82 1.36 -9.73
N PRO A 144 -15.03 1.85 -9.42
CA PRO A 144 -16.15 1.71 -10.33
C PRO A 144 -15.85 2.49 -11.62
N ARG A 145 -15.81 1.77 -12.75
CA ARG A 145 -15.51 2.36 -14.07
C ARG A 145 -16.46 3.53 -14.35
N GLY A 146 -15.89 4.69 -14.69
CA GLY A 146 -16.65 5.88 -15.06
C GLY A 146 -17.24 6.67 -13.88
N SER A 147 -16.82 6.40 -12.63
CA SER A 147 -17.23 7.24 -11.51
C SER A 147 -16.68 8.65 -11.66
N ALA A 148 -17.55 9.66 -11.51
CA ALA A 148 -17.20 11.07 -11.60
C ALA A 148 -16.36 11.58 -10.41
N ASP A 149 -16.01 10.70 -9.47
CA ASP A 149 -15.45 11.06 -8.17
C ASP A 149 -14.30 10.14 -7.74
N GLU A 150 -13.35 9.93 -8.65
CA GLU A 150 -12.08 9.25 -8.38
C GLU A 150 -11.28 9.90 -7.21
N ARG A 151 -11.63 11.14 -6.83
CA ARG A 151 -11.07 11.84 -5.67
C ARG A 151 -11.58 11.31 -4.33
N LEU A 152 -12.68 10.54 -4.29
CA LEU A 152 -13.19 9.91 -3.06
C LEU A 152 -12.26 8.84 -2.50
N LEU A 153 -11.32 8.34 -3.32
CA LEU A 153 -10.28 7.39 -2.92
C LEU A 153 -9.00 8.06 -2.41
N GLN A 154 -8.88 9.39 -2.48
CA GLN A 154 -7.66 10.13 -2.13
C GLN A 154 -7.55 10.41 -0.62
N THR A 155 -7.92 9.44 0.22
CA THR A 155 -7.53 9.47 1.64
C THR A 155 -6.37 8.52 1.88
N ARG A 156 -5.52 8.85 2.86
CA ARG A 156 -4.37 8.01 3.21
C ARG A 156 -4.77 6.55 3.46
N LYS A 157 -5.92 6.33 4.12
CA LYS A 157 -6.43 5.00 4.49
C LYS A 157 -6.91 4.19 3.28
N LYS A 158 -7.58 4.83 2.31
CA LYS A 158 -8.05 4.15 1.08
C LYS A 158 -6.88 3.78 0.17
N ILE A 159 -5.89 4.66 0.04
CA ILE A 159 -4.65 4.34 -0.70
C ILE A 159 -3.91 3.19 -0.01
N LYS A 160 -3.85 3.17 1.33
CA LYS A 160 -3.27 2.04 2.07
C LYS A 160 -4.02 0.74 1.80
N LEU A 161 -5.36 0.75 1.88
CA LEU A 161 -6.18 -0.42 1.57
C LEU A 161 -5.90 -0.95 0.16
N LEU A 162 -5.86 -0.06 -0.83
CA LEU A 162 -5.53 -0.44 -2.21
C LEU A 162 -4.13 -1.04 -2.32
N ALA A 163 -3.13 -0.45 -1.67
CA ALA A 163 -1.80 -1.00 -1.64
C ALA A 163 -1.77 -2.40 -0.99
N ASP A 164 -2.51 -2.60 0.11
CA ASP A 164 -2.57 -3.89 0.80
C ASP A 164 -3.38 -4.96 0.04
N ILE A 165 -4.33 -4.56 -0.81
CA ILE A 165 -5.03 -5.47 -1.74
C ILE A 165 -4.08 -5.95 -2.84
N VAL A 166 -3.30 -5.03 -3.41
CA VAL A 166 -2.55 -5.26 -4.65
C VAL A 166 -1.16 -5.82 -4.40
N ARG A 167 -0.44 -5.30 -3.41
CA ARG A 167 0.99 -5.56 -3.22
C ARG A 167 1.28 -7.03 -2.99
N GLY A 168 2.21 -7.57 -3.77
CA GLY A 168 2.72 -8.94 -3.61
C GLY A 168 1.82 -10.00 -4.22
N LEU A 169 0.74 -9.61 -4.91
CA LEU A 169 -0.14 -10.53 -5.64
C LEU A 169 -0.10 -10.19 -7.13
N PRO A 170 0.65 -10.95 -7.97
CA PRO A 170 0.89 -10.60 -9.37
C PRO A 170 -0.37 -10.38 -10.21
N GLU A 171 -1.44 -11.16 -9.94
CA GLU A 171 -2.74 -11.05 -10.62
C GLU A 171 -3.42 -9.72 -10.30
N ALA A 172 -3.33 -9.26 -9.05
CA ALA A 172 -3.90 -7.99 -8.61
C ALA A 172 -3.10 -6.80 -9.13
N GLU A 173 -1.77 -6.91 -9.14
CA GLU A 173 -0.86 -5.91 -9.73
C GLU A 173 -1.15 -5.72 -11.22
N GLU A 174 -1.27 -6.81 -11.97
CA GLU A 174 -1.58 -6.77 -13.40
C GLU A 174 -2.95 -6.13 -13.66
N ALA A 175 -3.98 -6.55 -12.93
CA ALA A 175 -5.32 -6.00 -13.05
C ALA A 175 -5.34 -4.50 -12.72
N PHE A 176 -4.69 -4.10 -11.62
CA PHE A 176 -4.60 -2.71 -11.21
C PHE A 176 -3.89 -1.83 -12.26
N ILE A 177 -2.77 -2.30 -12.81
CA ILE A 177 -1.99 -1.54 -13.80
C ILE A 177 -2.73 -1.48 -15.14
N THR A 178 -3.22 -2.61 -15.64
CA THR A 178 -3.70 -2.68 -17.03
C THR A 178 -5.20 -2.45 -17.20
N GLU A 179 -6.02 -2.92 -16.27
CA GLU A 179 -7.48 -2.86 -16.40
C GLU A 179 -8.08 -1.61 -15.75
N HIS A 180 -7.39 -1.07 -14.74
CA HIS A 180 -7.86 0.07 -13.94
C HIS A 180 -7.04 1.35 -14.12
N VAL A 181 -6.02 1.36 -15.01
CA VAL A 181 -5.17 2.54 -15.27
C VAL A 181 -4.56 3.08 -13.96
N GLY A 182 -4.15 2.16 -13.10
CA GLY A 182 -3.89 2.42 -11.69
C GLY A 182 -2.71 3.36 -11.45
N ILE A 183 -1.66 3.32 -12.28
CA ILE A 183 -0.52 4.24 -12.12
C ILE A 183 -0.91 5.65 -12.57
N GLY A 184 -1.70 5.81 -13.63
CA GLY A 184 -2.29 7.09 -14.02
C GLY A 184 -3.18 7.70 -12.93
N TRP A 185 -3.92 6.89 -12.19
CA TRP A 185 -4.68 7.34 -11.02
C TRP A 185 -3.75 7.78 -9.87
N LEU A 186 -2.72 6.99 -9.56
CA LEU A 186 -1.73 7.35 -8.53
C LEU A 186 -0.95 8.63 -8.90
N CYS A 187 -0.57 8.80 -10.15
CA CYS A 187 0.04 10.01 -10.68
C CYS A 187 -0.86 11.24 -10.41
N ARG A 188 -2.16 11.13 -10.70
CA ARG A 188 -3.11 12.21 -10.40
C ARG A 188 -3.25 12.47 -8.91
N ALA A 189 -3.31 11.43 -8.08
CA ALA A 189 -3.33 11.59 -6.61
C ALA A 189 -2.05 12.21 -6.03
N LEU A 190 -0.91 12.08 -6.71
CA LEU A 190 0.34 12.74 -6.33
C LEU A 190 0.31 14.25 -6.62
N LEU A 191 -0.37 14.64 -7.70
CA LEU A 191 -0.39 16.02 -8.21
C LEU A 191 -1.57 16.86 -7.69
N GLU A 192 -2.73 16.23 -7.48
CA GLU A 192 -3.98 16.89 -7.07
C GLU A 192 -4.23 16.69 -5.57
N PRO A 193 -4.63 17.73 -4.81
CA PRO A 193 -5.05 17.56 -3.43
C PRO A 193 -6.40 16.83 -3.33
N PRO A 194 -6.68 16.15 -2.20
CA PRO A 194 -7.98 15.52 -1.97
C PRO A 194 -9.10 16.57 -1.98
N ARG A 195 -10.30 16.22 -2.45
CA ARG A 195 -11.48 17.10 -2.38
C ARG A 195 -11.77 17.63 -0.97
N ALA A 196 -11.54 16.81 0.06
CA ALA A 196 -11.74 17.21 1.45
C ALA A 196 -10.82 18.37 1.87
N ALA A 197 -9.62 18.49 1.28
CA ALA A 197 -8.69 19.58 1.53
C ALA A 197 -9.16 20.92 0.93
N GLU A 198 -10.00 20.89 -0.11
CA GLU A 198 -10.58 22.09 -0.73
C GLU A 198 -11.73 22.69 0.11
N GLN A 199 -12.36 21.91 1.00
CA GLN A 199 -13.56 22.30 1.75
C GLN A 199 -13.30 22.59 3.24
N SER A 200 -12.11 22.30 3.77
CA SER A 200 -11.80 22.57 5.18
C SER A 200 -11.28 24.00 5.37
N ASP A 201 -11.92 24.77 6.26
CA ASP A 201 -11.49 26.14 6.62
C ASP A 201 -10.13 26.17 7.38
N SER A 202 -9.65 25.02 7.88
CA SER A 202 -8.36 24.90 8.57
C SER A 202 -7.24 24.48 7.62
N ALA A 203 -6.54 25.47 7.04
CA ALA A 203 -5.44 25.24 6.09
C ALA A 203 -4.28 24.35 6.61
N SER A 204 -4.08 24.26 7.93
CA SER A 204 -3.01 23.45 8.53
C SER A 204 -3.31 21.95 8.52
N SER A 205 -4.56 21.54 8.74
CA SER A 205 -4.95 20.12 8.79
C SER A 205 -5.01 19.51 7.39
N SER A 206 -5.50 20.25 6.40
CA SER A 206 -5.58 19.80 5.01
C SER A 206 -4.21 19.60 4.36
N THR A 207 -3.25 20.49 4.67
CA THR A 207 -1.87 20.38 4.18
C THR A 207 -1.17 19.12 4.74
N SER A 208 -1.42 18.80 6.01
CA SER A 208 -0.83 17.61 6.66
C SER A 208 -1.39 16.30 6.10
N GLU A 209 -2.71 16.21 5.87
CA GLU A 209 -3.31 15.01 5.29
C GLU A 209 -2.87 14.79 3.84
N TYR A 210 -2.75 15.87 3.06
CA TYR A 210 -2.27 15.75 1.68
C TYR A 210 -0.81 15.27 1.61
N ALA A 211 0.05 15.74 2.53
CA ALA A 211 1.40 15.23 2.64
C ALA A 211 1.43 13.71 2.88
N ALA A 212 0.57 13.22 3.78
CA ALA A 212 0.45 11.81 4.10
C ALA A 212 -0.09 10.98 2.92
N VAL A 213 -1.02 11.53 2.15
CA VAL A 213 -1.51 10.95 0.89
C VAL A 213 -0.36 10.79 -0.11
N ARG A 214 0.41 11.85 -0.37
CA ARG A 214 1.55 11.81 -1.29
C ARG A 214 2.59 10.78 -0.90
N GLU A 215 2.92 10.68 0.39
CA GLU A 215 3.83 9.65 0.90
C GLU A 215 3.35 8.23 0.63
N ARG A 216 2.05 7.97 0.82
CA ARG A 216 1.48 6.66 0.51
C ARG A 216 1.47 6.37 -0.98
N VAL A 217 1.17 7.36 -1.81
CA VAL A 217 1.20 7.23 -3.28
C VAL A 217 2.60 6.89 -3.77
N VAL A 218 3.62 7.64 -3.35
CA VAL A 218 5.02 7.39 -3.75
C VAL A 218 5.46 6.02 -3.28
N THR A 219 5.13 5.65 -2.03
CA THR A 219 5.43 4.30 -1.51
C THR A 219 4.77 3.24 -2.38
N PHE A 220 3.49 3.38 -2.71
CA PHE A 220 2.76 2.39 -3.50
C PHE A 220 3.31 2.27 -4.93
N LEU A 221 3.55 3.40 -5.61
CA LEU A 221 4.19 3.43 -6.92
C LEU A 221 5.54 2.70 -6.89
N ARG A 222 6.37 2.96 -5.88
CA ARG A 222 7.69 2.30 -5.75
C ARG A 222 7.57 0.78 -5.68
N HIS A 223 6.60 0.28 -4.90
CA HIS A 223 6.35 -1.16 -4.79
C HIS A 223 5.88 -1.75 -6.11
N LEU A 224 4.95 -1.06 -6.80
CA LEU A 224 4.46 -1.52 -8.10
C LEU A 224 5.59 -1.59 -9.11
N LEU A 225 6.45 -0.57 -9.22
CA LEU A 225 7.59 -0.60 -10.15
C LEU A 225 8.56 -1.73 -9.85
N ALA A 226 8.89 -1.93 -8.57
CA ALA A 226 9.82 -2.98 -8.14
C ALA A 226 9.29 -4.40 -8.45
N ALA A 227 7.97 -4.61 -8.40
CA ALA A 227 7.34 -5.90 -8.67
C ALA A 227 6.98 -6.11 -10.15
N SER A 228 6.71 -5.03 -10.88
CA SER A 228 6.07 -5.09 -12.19
C SER A 228 7.05 -5.22 -13.36
N GLY A 229 8.33 -4.80 -13.20
CA GLY A 229 9.33 -4.84 -14.27
C GLY A 229 8.82 -4.19 -15.56
N ASP A 230 8.95 -4.88 -16.69
CA ASP A 230 8.54 -4.44 -18.03
C ASP A 230 7.04 -4.09 -18.19
N ARG A 231 6.18 -4.46 -17.23
CA ARG A 231 4.73 -4.26 -17.31
C ARG A 231 4.31 -2.79 -17.22
N VAL A 232 5.19 -1.93 -16.70
CA VAL A 232 4.96 -0.48 -16.52
C VAL A 232 5.04 0.28 -17.85
N ARG A 233 5.60 -0.33 -18.91
CA ARG A 233 5.87 0.31 -20.22
C ARG A 233 4.71 1.10 -20.81
N LYS A 234 3.46 0.69 -20.57
CA LYS A 234 2.27 1.36 -21.11
C LYS A 234 2.00 2.72 -20.47
N GLU A 235 2.43 2.95 -19.22
CA GLU A 235 2.16 4.19 -18.47
C GLU A 235 3.42 4.99 -18.15
N GLU A 236 4.57 4.59 -18.71
CA GLU A 236 5.86 5.28 -18.52
C GLU A 236 5.80 6.78 -18.81
N VAL A 237 5.05 7.20 -19.83
CA VAL A 237 4.91 8.62 -20.18
C VAL A 237 4.19 9.40 -19.08
N SER A 238 3.13 8.82 -18.48
CA SER A 238 2.39 9.45 -17.38
C SER A 238 3.27 9.58 -16.14
N LEU A 239 4.00 8.50 -15.81
CA LEU A 239 4.92 8.48 -14.68
C LEU A 239 6.08 9.48 -14.88
N ALA A 240 6.71 9.48 -16.06
CA ALA A 240 7.78 10.39 -16.43
C ALA A 240 7.34 11.85 -16.28
N GLY A 241 6.21 12.22 -16.89
CA GLY A 241 5.67 13.57 -16.82
C GLY A 241 5.33 14.00 -15.39
N THR A 242 4.80 13.07 -14.59
CA THR A 242 4.48 13.33 -13.18
C THR A 242 5.74 13.59 -12.36
N LEU A 243 6.76 12.73 -12.46
CA LEU A 243 8.01 12.89 -11.72
C LEU A 243 8.76 14.16 -12.16
N ALA A 244 8.81 14.42 -13.46
CA ALA A 244 9.40 15.65 -14.01
C ALA A 244 8.69 16.89 -13.46
N TYR A 245 7.35 16.88 -13.38
CA TYR A 245 6.57 17.96 -12.80
C TYR A 245 6.85 18.14 -11.30
N VAL A 246 6.86 17.05 -10.51
CA VAL A 246 7.12 17.10 -9.06
C VAL A 246 8.48 17.75 -8.76
N TYR A 247 9.52 17.47 -9.55
CA TYR A 247 10.84 18.07 -9.37
C TYR A 247 10.99 19.48 -9.97
N SER A 248 10.20 19.84 -10.99
CA SER A 248 10.37 21.11 -11.71
C SER A 248 9.44 22.23 -11.25
N ASN A 249 8.32 21.90 -10.61
CA ASN A 249 7.34 22.89 -10.17
C ASN A 249 7.77 23.53 -8.84
N GLU A 250 7.86 24.87 -8.82
CA GLU A 250 8.27 25.64 -7.63
C GLU A 250 7.38 25.39 -6.40
N SER A 251 6.06 25.25 -6.59
CA SER A 251 5.14 24.95 -5.48
C SER A 251 5.41 23.57 -4.86
N HIS A 252 5.80 22.58 -5.67
CA HIS A 252 6.21 21.27 -5.19
C HIS A 252 7.62 21.30 -4.59
N ALA A 253 8.52 22.12 -5.12
CA ALA A 253 9.85 22.31 -4.55
C ALA A 253 9.74 22.86 -3.12
N THR A 254 8.88 23.84 -2.87
CA THR A 254 8.60 24.34 -1.52
C THR A 254 7.96 23.27 -0.62
N PHE A 255 7.06 22.43 -1.16
CA PHE A 255 6.54 21.28 -0.41
C PHE A 255 7.66 20.30 -0.01
N LEU A 256 8.58 19.98 -0.93
CA LEU A 256 9.72 19.10 -0.67
C LEU A 256 10.68 19.63 0.40
N GLU A 257 10.63 20.92 0.73
CA GLU A 257 11.40 21.50 1.85
C GLU A 257 10.80 21.16 3.22
N THR A 258 9.47 21.00 3.26
CA THR A 258 8.71 20.74 4.50
C THR A 258 8.23 19.29 4.59
N ALA A 259 8.40 18.53 3.52
CA ALA A 259 8.10 17.11 3.49
C ALA A 259 9.01 16.33 4.43
N SER A 260 8.49 15.23 4.97
CA SER A 260 9.29 14.30 5.78
C SER A 260 10.46 13.73 4.96
N LEU A 261 11.59 13.45 5.61
CA LEU A 261 12.73 12.76 5.01
C LEU A 261 12.32 11.44 4.31
N GLN A 262 11.43 10.68 4.95
CA GLN A 262 10.91 9.44 4.39
C GLN A 262 10.22 9.63 3.02
N TYR A 263 9.56 10.77 2.80
CA TYR A 263 8.92 11.10 1.53
C TYR A 263 9.96 11.39 0.45
N THR A 264 10.96 12.21 0.75
CA THR A 264 11.99 12.61 -0.23
C THR A 264 12.85 11.42 -0.65
N GLU A 265 13.23 10.56 0.30
CA GLU A 265 13.91 9.28 0.02
C GLU A 265 13.06 8.35 -0.84
N ASN A 266 11.78 8.15 -0.48
CA ASN A 266 10.90 7.29 -1.27
C ASN A 266 10.70 7.83 -2.70
N LEU A 267 10.65 9.16 -2.87
CA LEU A 267 10.50 9.80 -4.17
C LEU A 267 11.77 9.66 -5.03
N ALA A 268 12.94 9.86 -4.42
CA ALA A 268 14.22 9.65 -5.09
C ALA A 268 14.41 8.18 -5.49
N GLN A 269 14.09 7.23 -4.60
CA GLN A 269 14.12 5.80 -4.92
C GLN A 269 13.11 5.41 -6.01
N LEU A 270 11.87 5.93 -5.95
CA LEU A 270 10.88 5.74 -7.00
C LEU A 270 11.42 6.20 -8.36
N THR A 271 12.00 7.40 -8.38
CA THR A 271 12.56 8.01 -9.60
C THR A 271 13.75 7.21 -10.12
N LEU A 272 14.61 6.73 -9.23
CA LEU A 272 15.75 5.88 -9.59
C LEU A 272 15.29 4.57 -10.22
N VAL A 273 14.32 3.89 -9.62
CA VAL A 273 13.76 2.64 -10.19
C VAL A 273 13.11 2.94 -11.54
N ALA A 274 12.27 3.97 -11.63
CA ALA A 274 11.61 4.35 -12.88
C ALA A 274 12.61 4.70 -14.00
N ALA A 275 13.70 5.41 -13.68
CA ALA A 275 14.75 5.76 -14.63
C ALA A 275 15.59 4.56 -15.09
N LYS A 276 15.75 3.52 -14.24
CA LYS A 276 16.41 2.26 -14.63
C LYS A 276 15.56 1.46 -15.60
N GLU A 277 14.26 1.40 -15.36
CA GLU A 277 13.33 0.61 -16.19
C GLU A 277 12.97 1.34 -17.50
N SER A 278 12.96 2.68 -17.52
CA SER A 278 12.57 3.48 -18.68
C SER A 278 13.57 4.60 -19.00
N PRO A 279 14.27 4.52 -20.14
CA PRO A 279 15.09 5.61 -20.66
C PRO A 279 14.30 6.91 -20.88
N VAL A 280 13.00 6.81 -21.18
CA VAL A 280 12.12 7.99 -21.34
C VAL A 280 11.99 8.72 -20.01
N VAL A 281 11.72 7.99 -18.93
CA VAL A 281 11.67 8.59 -17.58
C VAL A 281 13.00 9.26 -17.26
N ALA A 282 14.13 8.57 -17.49
CA ALA A 282 15.46 9.09 -17.18
C ALA A 282 15.73 10.44 -17.86
N VAL A 283 15.35 10.59 -19.13
CA VAL A 283 15.48 11.83 -19.90
C VAL A 283 14.56 12.93 -19.37
N GLU A 284 13.28 12.64 -19.15
CA GLU A 284 12.28 13.65 -18.76
C GLU A 284 12.55 14.23 -17.36
N VAL A 285 13.06 13.42 -16.43
CA VAL A 285 13.33 13.87 -15.05
C VAL A 285 14.66 14.61 -14.90
N GLU A 286 15.58 14.54 -15.87
CA GLU A 286 16.95 15.07 -15.76
C GLU A 286 16.97 16.55 -15.35
N ALA A 287 16.19 17.38 -16.04
CA ALA A 287 16.15 18.82 -15.78
C ALA A 287 15.59 19.15 -14.39
N GLY A 288 14.59 18.40 -13.93
CA GLY A 288 14.02 18.56 -12.58
C GLY A 288 15.01 18.15 -11.49
N VAL A 289 15.66 17.00 -11.68
CA VAL A 289 16.67 16.47 -10.76
C VAL A 289 17.87 17.41 -10.62
N LYS A 290 18.36 18.00 -11.73
CA LYS A 290 19.42 19.03 -11.69
C LYS A 290 19.02 20.23 -10.83
N ARG A 291 17.80 20.76 -11.03
CA ARG A 291 17.30 21.90 -10.24
C ARG A 291 17.21 21.56 -8.76
N ARG A 292 16.69 20.37 -8.41
CA ARG A 292 16.61 19.91 -7.01
C ARG A 292 18.00 19.76 -6.40
N MET A 293 18.94 19.16 -7.11
CA MET A 293 20.32 18.99 -6.63
C MET A 293 21.01 20.34 -6.41
N GLU A 294 20.89 21.28 -7.35
CA GLU A 294 21.41 22.65 -7.19
C GLU A 294 20.80 23.35 -5.98
N PHE A 295 19.50 23.17 -5.75
CA PHE A 295 18.82 23.70 -4.58
C PHE A 295 19.38 23.13 -3.26
N LEU A 296 19.52 21.80 -3.16
CA LEU A 296 20.08 21.14 -1.97
C LEU A 296 21.51 21.60 -1.69
N LEU A 297 22.35 21.71 -2.73
CA LEU A 297 23.72 22.19 -2.62
C LEU A 297 23.80 23.64 -2.12
N ARG A 298 22.84 24.51 -2.49
CA ARG A 298 22.77 25.87 -1.95
C ARG A 298 22.36 25.92 -0.48
N LYS A 299 21.61 24.91 0.00
CA LYS A 299 21.13 24.82 1.38
C LYS A 299 22.13 24.13 2.32
N ALA A 300 23.00 23.28 1.80
CA ALA A 300 24.09 22.63 2.52
C ALA A 300 25.23 23.63 2.86
N THR A 301 24.92 24.66 3.65
CA THR A 301 25.85 25.75 4.00
C THR A 301 26.78 25.40 5.15
N ASP A 302 26.41 24.41 5.97
CA ASP A 302 27.15 23.99 7.16
C ASP A 302 27.26 22.44 7.20
N PRO A 303 28.15 21.87 8.03
CA PRO A 303 28.39 20.43 8.05
C PRO A 303 27.17 19.59 8.41
N GLU A 304 26.30 20.06 9.31
CA GLU A 304 25.12 19.31 9.76
C GLU A 304 24.07 19.25 8.65
N THR A 305 23.80 20.38 7.98
CA THR A 305 22.88 20.41 6.84
C THR A 305 23.44 19.68 5.62
N ALA A 306 24.77 19.69 5.42
CA ALA A 306 25.40 18.93 4.36
C ALA A 306 25.27 17.42 4.55
N GLU A 307 25.48 16.92 5.77
CA GLU A 307 25.26 15.50 6.10
C GLU A 307 23.78 15.12 5.94
N TYR A 308 22.87 15.99 6.36
CA TYR A 308 21.42 15.79 6.23
C TYR A 308 20.98 15.57 4.77
N TYR A 309 21.51 16.35 3.82
CA TYR A 309 21.14 16.24 2.40
C TYR A 309 22.01 15.27 1.59
N ALA A 310 23.06 14.70 2.16
CA ALA A 310 24.03 13.88 1.43
C ALA A 310 23.38 12.65 0.77
N VAL A 311 22.46 11.98 1.47
CA VAL A 311 21.78 10.77 0.96
C VAL A 311 20.92 11.11 -0.27
N GLU A 312 20.07 12.13 -0.19
CA GLU A 312 19.23 12.57 -1.32
C GLU A 312 20.10 13.01 -2.50
N ILE A 313 21.20 13.74 -2.25
CA ILE A 313 22.13 14.18 -3.31
C ILE A 313 22.78 12.99 -4.03
N GLU A 314 23.22 11.96 -3.31
CA GLU A 314 23.80 10.75 -3.93
C GLU A 314 22.79 9.98 -4.78
N GLU A 315 21.54 9.85 -4.31
CA GLU A 315 20.46 9.24 -5.12
C GLU A 315 20.15 10.05 -6.38
N LEU A 316 20.10 11.39 -6.27
CA LEU A 316 19.89 12.29 -7.42
C LEU A 316 21.06 12.23 -8.42
N LYS A 317 22.31 12.09 -7.96
CA LYS A 317 23.47 11.85 -8.84
C LYS A 317 23.35 10.54 -9.61
N ALA A 318 22.91 9.47 -8.96
CA ALA A 318 22.68 8.19 -9.63
C ALA A 318 21.61 8.30 -10.73
N ILE A 319 20.52 9.04 -10.48
CA ILE A 319 19.49 9.32 -11.49
C ILE A 319 20.08 10.10 -12.67
N LEU A 320 20.90 11.13 -12.42
CA LEU A 320 21.55 11.90 -13.50
C LEU A 320 22.53 11.06 -14.33
N ALA A 321 23.22 10.10 -13.72
CA ALA A 321 24.09 9.18 -14.45
C ALA A 321 23.29 8.29 -15.41
N LEU A 322 22.14 7.77 -14.96
CA LEU A 322 21.22 6.99 -15.80
C LEU A 322 20.64 7.83 -16.94
N ALA A 323 20.23 9.07 -16.66
CA ALA A 323 19.73 10.00 -17.68
C ALA A 323 20.75 10.25 -18.78
N LYS A 324 22.03 10.47 -18.42
CA LYS A 324 23.12 10.64 -19.40
C LYS A 324 23.32 9.40 -20.26
N ALA A 325 23.37 8.22 -19.65
CA ALA A 325 23.50 6.95 -20.38
C ALA A 325 22.33 6.75 -21.37
N ALA A 326 21.08 7.03 -20.94
CA ALA A 326 19.90 6.96 -21.78
C ALA A 326 19.95 7.95 -22.97
N HIS A 327 20.47 9.17 -22.74
CA HIS A 327 20.70 10.16 -23.80
C HIS A 327 21.74 9.70 -24.83
N GLU A 328 22.84 9.08 -24.38
CA GLU A 328 23.88 8.54 -25.24
C GLU A 328 23.36 7.39 -26.11
N GLU A 329 22.61 6.46 -25.52
CA GLU A 329 21.96 5.36 -26.26
C GLU A 329 20.98 5.88 -27.33
N ARG A 330 20.13 6.85 -26.97
CA ARG A 330 19.18 7.46 -27.92
C ARG A 330 19.89 8.18 -29.05
N SER A 331 20.99 8.87 -28.74
CA SER A 331 21.81 9.58 -29.74
C SER A 331 22.50 8.59 -30.70
N ALA A 332 23.02 7.48 -30.18
CA ALA A 332 23.60 6.41 -30.98
C ALA A 332 22.56 5.74 -31.89
N PHE A 333 21.35 5.47 -31.39
CA PHE A 333 20.26 4.91 -32.18
C PHE A 333 19.82 5.83 -33.32
N HIS A 334 19.70 7.14 -33.07
CA HIS A 334 19.38 8.12 -34.11
C HIS A 334 20.48 8.20 -35.17
N ALA A 335 21.76 8.19 -34.78
CA ALA A 335 22.89 8.19 -35.72
C ALA A 335 22.93 6.93 -36.61
N LEU A 336 22.58 5.75 -36.06
CA LEU A 336 22.49 4.51 -36.83
C LEU A 336 21.30 4.53 -37.82
N SER A 337 20.17 5.09 -37.40
CA SER A 337 18.95 5.19 -38.22
C SER A 337 19.09 6.17 -39.39
N THR A 338 19.80 7.28 -39.19
CA THR A 338 20.10 8.23 -40.29
C THR A 338 21.07 7.61 -41.30
N THR A 339 22.07 6.86 -40.83
CA THR A 339 23.06 6.18 -41.70
C THR A 339 22.42 5.08 -42.56
N THR A 340 21.44 4.34 -42.06
CA THR A 340 20.71 3.31 -42.83
C THR A 340 19.73 3.90 -43.84
N CYS A 341 19.14 5.07 -43.56
CA CYS A 341 18.26 5.79 -44.49
C CYS A 341 19.04 6.40 -45.68
N GLU A 342 20.29 6.80 -45.48
CA GLU A 342 21.16 7.28 -46.57
C GLU A 342 21.66 6.15 -47.47
N GLN A 343 21.94 4.97 -46.92
CA GLN A 343 22.37 3.81 -47.72
C GLN A 343 21.26 3.21 -48.59
N THR A 344 19.99 3.32 -48.18
CA THR A 344 18.84 2.82 -48.96
C THR A 344 18.41 3.78 -50.09
N LYS A 345 18.73 5.07 -50.00
CA LYS A 345 18.53 6.03 -51.11
C LYS A 345 19.57 5.91 -52.23
N GLY A 346 20.66 5.16 -52.03
CA GLY A 346 21.76 5.01 -53.00
C GLY A 346 21.63 3.88 -54.03
N THR A 347 20.60 3.02 -53.98
CA THR A 347 20.52 1.81 -54.84
C THR A 347 19.37 1.79 -55.85
N SER A 348 18.60 2.87 -55.97
CA SER A 348 17.57 3.04 -57.01
C SER A 348 18.19 3.44 -58.35
N LYS A 349 18.83 2.50 -59.06
CA LYS A 349 19.07 2.64 -60.50
C LYS A 349 17.71 2.56 -61.22
N PRO A 350 17.37 3.53 -62.10
CA PRO A 350 16.16 3.41 -62.91
C PRO A 350 16.33 2.20 -63.85
N ARG A 351 15.42 1.23 -63.75
CA ARG A 351 15.24 0.21 -64.80
C ARG A 351 14.78 0.95 -66.06
N SER A 352 15.71 1.13 -66.99
CA SER A 352 15.41 1.47 -68.38
C SER A 352 14.52 0.36 -68.94
N ILE A 353 13.30 0.73 -69.31
CA ILE A 353 12.40 -0.06 -70.13
C ILE A 353 12.79 0.22 -71.58
N ILE A 354 13.27 -0.81 -72.27
CA ILE A 354 13.25 -0.92 -73.74
C ILE A 354 12.47 -2.20 -74.04
#